data_AF-A0A161MNB2-F1
#
_entry.id   AF-A0A161MNB2-F1
#
_cell.length_a   1.000
_cell.length_b   1.000
_cell.length_c   1.000
_cell.angle_alpha   90.00
_cell.angle_beta   90.00
_cell.angle_gamma   90.00
#
_symmetry.space_group_name_H-M   'P 1'
#
loop_
_entity.id
_entity.type
_entity.pdbx_description
1 polymer ?
#
loop_
_entity_poly.entity_id
_entity_poly.type
_entity_poly.pdbx_seq_one_letter_code
_entity_poly.pdbx_strand_id
1 'polypeptide(L)' 'MPSNCAQCKRMLGQFFKGPICAETCLKSFGFVTPDCNKPVSLTAYLRNTY' A
#
# COMPACT_ATOMS: atom_id res chain seq x y z
N MET A 1 1.00 -13.67 4.97
CA MET A 1 1.73 -12.57 4.27
C MET A 1 1.01 -11.26 4.56
N PRO A 2 1.74 -10.14 4.63
CA PRO A 2 1.14 -8.84 4.86
C PRO A 2 0.35 -8.38 3.63
N SER A 3 -0.98 -8.48 3.72
CA SER A 3 -1.91 -8.24 2.60
C SER A 3 -2.79 -7.00 2.80
N ASN A 4 -2.37 -6.06 3.65
CA ASN A 4 -3.17 -4.87 3.91
C ASN A 4 -2.32 -3.61 4.09
N CYS A 5 -2.94 -2.46 3.85
CA CYS A 5 -2.31 -1.15 3.91
C CYS A 5 -1.59 -0.90 5.25
N ALA A 6 -2.16 -1.36 6.37
CA ALA A 6 -1.55 -1.16 7.69
C ALA A 6 -0.25 -1.96 7.85
N GLN A 7 -0.22 -3.20 7.36
CA GLN A 7 1.00 -4.01 7.37
C GLN A 7 2.07 -3.43 6.43
N CYS A 8 1.69 -2.99 5.22
CA CYS A 8 2.63 -2.33 4.30
C CYS A 8 3.18 -1.04 4.91
N LYS A 9 2.33 -0.26 5.61
CA LYS A 9 2.75 0.96 6.31
C LYS A 9 3.75 0.68 7.42
N ARG A 10 3.58 -0.41 8.18
CA ARG A 10 4.55 -0.83 9.21
C ARG A 10 5.88 -1.24 8.61
N MET A 11 5.87 -1.94 7.47
CA MET A 11 7.10 -2.39 6.80
C MET A 11 7.87 -1.26 6.11
N LEU A 12 7.17 -0.42 5.35
CA LEU A 12 7.77 0.59 4.49
C LEU A 12 7.87 1.97 5.15
N GLY A 13 7.27 2.13 6.33
CA GLY A 13 7.31 3.35 7.11
C GLY A 13 6.84 4.58 6.34
N GLN A 14 7.65 5.63 6.35
CA GLN A 14 7.33 6.92 5.73
C GLN A 14 7.29 6.89 4.20
N PHE A 15 7.91 5.89 3.56
CA PHE A 15 7.94 5.77 2.10
C PHE A 15 6.60 5.31 1.52
N PHE A 16 5.75 4.71 2.36
CA PHE A 16 4.43 4.24 1.97
C PHE A 16 3.35 5.29 2.26
N LYS A 17 2.59 5.61 1.21
CA LYS A 17 1.42 6.49 1.22
C LYS A 17 0.20 5.71 1.73
N GLY A 18 0.24 5.39 3.02
CA GLY A 18 -0.83 4.70 3.74
C GLY A 18 -2.24 5.30 3.51
N PRO A 19 -2.42 6.63 3.54
CA PRO A 19 -3.73 7.24 3.28
C PRO A 19 -4.30 6.91 1.89
N ILE A 20 -3.48 6.97 0.85
CA ILE A 20 -3.90 6.64 -0.53
C ILE A 20 -4.30 5.16 -0.61
N CYS A 21 -3.52 4.27 0.01
CA CYS A 21 -3.87 2.86 0.06
C CYS A 21 -5.21 2.63 0.78
N ALA A 22 -5.44 3.31 1.91
CA ALA A 22 -6.68 3.20 2.66
C ALA A 22 -7.89 3.71 1.86
N GLU A 23 -7.75 4.83 1.17
CA GLU A 23 -8.80 5.34 0.28
C GLU A 23 -9.12 4.39 -0.88
N THR A 24 -8.10 3.83 -1.54
CA THR A 24 -8.33 2.85 -2.61
C THR A 24 -8.98 1.58 -2.08
N CYS A 25 -8.58 1.12 -0.90
CA CYS A 25 -9.21 0.00 -0.22
C CYS A 25 -10.71 0.27 0.01
N LEU A 26 -11.08 1.47 0.49
CA LEU A 26 -12.47 1.86 0.68
C LEU A 26 -13.25 1.96 -0.65
N LYS A 27 -12.68 2.60 -1.68
CA LYS A 27 -13.30 2.75 -3.00
C LYS A 27 -13.54 1.41 -3.70
N SER A 28 -12.68 0.43 -3.44
CA SER A 28 -12.77 -0.91 -4.00
C SER A 28 -13.45 -1.91 -3.07
N PHE A 29 -14.06 -1.48 -1.96
CA PHE A 29 -14.66 -2.39 -0.96
C PHE A 29 -13.72 -3.51 -0.49
N GLY A 30 -12.41 -3.23 -0.44
CA GLY A 30 -11.39 -4.21 -0.03
C GLY A 30 -11.00 -5.23 -1.10
N PHE A 31 -11.53 -5.16 -2.32
CA PHE A 31 -11.12 -6.04 -3.42
C PHE A 31 -9.70 -5.74 -3.92
N VAL A 32 -9.22 -4.50 -3.76
CA VAL A 32 -7.89 -4.10 -4.17
C VAL A 32 -7.05 -3.78 -2.93
N THR A 33 -6.17 -4.72 -2.58
CA THR A 33 -5.17 -4.56 -1.52
C THR A 33 -3.77 -4.84 -2.07
N PRO A 34 -2.76 -4.02 -1.75
CA PRO A 34 -1.39 -4.28 -2.18
C PRO A 34 -0.79 -5.49 -1.44
N ASP A 35 0.13 -6.18 -2.12
CA ASP A 35 1.00 -7.17 -1.52
C ASP A 35 2.32 -6.48 -1.16
N CYS A 36 2.61 -6.38 0.14
CA CYS A 36 3.77 -5.63 0.62
C CYS A 36 5.11 -6.26 0.18
N ASN A 37 5.10 -7.50 -0.32
CA ASN A 37 6.28 -8.17 -0.86
C ASN A 37 6.41 -8.06 -2.38
N LYS A 38 5.40 -7.50 -3.07
CA LYS A 38 5.43 -7.28 -4.53
C LYS A 38 5.56 -5.78 -4.82
N PRO A 39 6.77 -5.29 -5.14
CA PRO A 39 7.02 -3.88 -5.44
C PRO A 39 6.06 -3.34 -6.52
N VAL A 40 5.74 -4.17 -7.51
CA VAL A 40 4.83 -3.85 -8.61
C VAL A 40 3.43 -3.46 -8.12
N SER A 41 2.94 -4.10 -7.05
CA SER A 41 1.63 -3.78 -6.44
C SER A 41 1.67 -2.56 -5.51
N LEU A 42 2.88 -2.16 -5.10
CA LEU A 42 3.15 -1.02 -4.23
C LEU A 42 3.48 0.26 -4.99
N THR A 43 3.78 0.18 -6.28
CA THR A 43 4.22 1.32 -7.12
C THR A 43 3.27 2.52 -7.01
N ALA A 44 1.95 2.27 -6.95
CA ALA A 44 0.93 3.32 -6.79
C ALA A 44 0.94 3.99 -5.40
N TYR A 45 1.52 3.32 -4.40
CA TYR A 45 1.49 3.70 -2.98
C TYR A 45 2.86 4.07 -2.42
N LEU A 46 3.92 4.00 -3.21
CA LEU A 46 5.26 4.44 -2.81
C LEU A 46 5.46 5.93 -3.16
N ARG A 47 6.26 6.64 -2.36
CA ARG A 47 6.87 7.89 -2.82
C ARG A 47 7.98 7.51 -3.79
N ASN A 48 7.86 7.93 -5.06
CA ASN A 48 9.01 7.96 -5.96
C ASN A 48 10.06 8.89 -5.34
N THR A 49 11.15 8.30 -4.85
CA THR A 49 12.42 9.00 -4.68
C THR A 49 13.15 8.89 -6.01
N TYR A 50 13.02 9.93 -6.83
CA TYR A 50 14.08 10.30 -7.77
C TYR A 50 15.08 11.16 -6.99
#